data_AF-Q116A7-F1
#
_entry.id   AF-Q116A7-F1
#
_cell.length_a   1.000
_cell.length_b   1.000
_cell.length_c   1.000
_cell.angle_alpha   90.00
_cell.angle_beta   90.00
_cell.angle_gamma   90.00
#
_symmetry.space_group_name_H-M   'P 1'
#
loop_
_entity.id
_entity.type
_entity.pdbx_description
1 polymer ?
#
loop_
_entity_poly.entity_id
_entity_poly.type
_entity_poly.pdbx_seq_one_letter_code
_entity_poly.pdbx_strand_id
1 'polypeptide(L)'
;MRILFTIPHFFNPEGSGQHGSLRKDPQTRRIAITTCLTALKALYGQSQYMIDISRHQAIPANQSHGNNVDIIVCTTKGFHLLSQIPLASNFLMHHNTNVEPMLLGFECQAVLKSCLGKYDYYCYLEDDLILHDPWFFVKLKWFNHHTGNSNLLQPNRYEVSPLGPVPKAYIDGNLKPETTAKFQNIRDQPQLKGKIMEKVIAFHRTLNPHSGCYFLNSEQMAEWVSKPYFGDRDTSFIGPLESAATLGIMRSFRIYKPAIADASFLEIQHFGTTFLSLIGNQISLWDKLIQGKEKTKTEAKNKVNKEVKTETKTN
;
A
#
# COMPACT_ATOMS: atom_id res chain seq x y z
N MET A 1 -9.84 -13.77 -14.62
CA MET A 1 -9.20 -12.62 -15.33
C MET A 1 -7.69 -12.87 -15.45
N ARG A 2 -6.96 -12.11 -16.27
CA ARG A 2 -5.49 -12.15 -16.37
C ARG A 2 -4.91 -10.96 -15.61
N ILE A 3 -4.05 -11.22 -14.63
CA ILE A 3 -3.47 -10.20 -13.74
C ILE A 3 -1.95 -10.30 -13.82
N LEU A 4 -1.30 -9.17 -14.13
CA LEU A 4 0.15 -9.06 -14.09
C LEU A 4 0.58 -8.24 -12.89
N PHE A 5 1.43 -8.82 -12.05
CA PHE A 5 2.16 -8.12 -11.01
C PHE A 5 3.62 -7.91 -11.40
N THR A 6 4.11 -6.69 -11.26
CA THR A 6 5.54 -6.37 -11.30
C THR A 6 5.98 -5.89 -9.92
N ILE A 7 7.06 -6.49 -9.42
CA ILE A 7 7.57 -6.25 -8.06
C ILE A 7 9.04 -5.88 -8.16
N PRO A 8 9.47 -4.68 -7.70
CA PRO A 8 10.88 -4.37 -7.58
C PRO A 8 11.45 -5.05 -6.34
N HIS A 9 12.52 -5.82 -6.50
CA HIS A 9 13.21 -6.46 -5.40
C HIS A 9 14.71 -6.18 -5.46
N PHE A 10 15.21 -5.59 -4.37
CA PHE A 10 16.62 -5.29 -4.19
C PHE A 10 17.05 -5.69 -2.77
N PHE A 11 18.24 -6.28 -2.67
CA PHE A 11 18.91 -6.55 -1.40
C PHE A 11 20.42 -6.51 -1.60
N ASN A 12 21.10 -5.63 -0.87
CA ASN A 12 22.55 -5.57 -0.84
C ASN A 12 23.07 -5.96 0.55
N PRO A 13 23.73 -7.13 0.70
CA PRO A 13 24.24 -7.59 1.99
C PRO A 13 25.32 -6.67 2.58
N GLU A 14 25.99 -5.88 1.74
CA GLU A 14 27.04 -4.92 2.13
C GLU A 14 26.50 -3.50 2.34
N GLY A 15 25.18 -3.30 2.22
CA GLY A 15 24.54 -2.01 2.39
C GLY A 15 24.65 -1.43 3.82
N SER A 16 24.58 -0.10 3.93
CA SER A 16 24.62 0.64 5.19
C SER A 16 23.54 1.73 5.33
N GLY A 17 22.53 1.73 4.46
CA GLY A 17 21.53 2.80 4.41
C GLY A 17 20.27 2.59 5.27
N GLN A 18 19.37 3.56 5.22
CA GLN A 18 18.20 3.67 6.10
C GLN A 18 17.01 2.76 5.71
N HIS A 19 16.95 2.30 4.46
CA HIS A 19 15.87 1.41 3.98
C HIS A 19 16.06 -0.03 4.48
N GLY A 20 14.95 -0.75 4.69
CA GLY A 20 14.97 -2.15 5.15
C GLY A 20 15.78 -3.11 4.25
N SER A 21 15.88 -2.80 2.96
CA SER A 21 16.68 -3.51 1.95
C SER A 21 18.20 -3.36 2.10
N LEU A 22 18.65 -2.47 2.99
CA LEU A 22 20.06 -2.18 3.27
C LEU A 22 20.51 -2.67 4.65
N ARG A 23 19.63 -3.39 5.38
CA ARG A 23 20.00 -4.04 6.64
C ARG A 23 20.76 -5.33 6.34
N LYS A 24 21.79 -5.62 7.15
CA LYS A 24 22.68 -6.78 6.96
C LYS A 24 21.97 -8.15 7.05
N ASP A 25 20.90 -8.25 7.84
CA ASP A 25 20.16 -9.51 8.00
C ASP A 25 19.17 -9.73 6.84
N PRO A 26 19.41 -10.73 5.95
CA PRO A 26 18.52 -11.01 4.84
C PRO A 26 17.18 -11.60 5.28
N GLN A 27 17.06 -12.14 6.50
CA GLN A 27 15.90 -12.94 6.89
C GLN A 27 14.59 -12.15 6.82
N THR A 28 14.59 -10.93 7.36
CA THR A 28 13.39 -10.07 7.34
C THR A 28 12.92 -9.79 5.91
N ARG A 29 13.85 -9.45 5.01
CA ARG A 29 13.54 -9.14 3.60
C ARG A 29 13.06 -10.39 2.86
N ARG A 30 13.69 -11.54 3.13
CA ARG A 30 13.32 -12.85 2.58
C ARG A 30 11.91 -13.27 3.00
N ILE A 31 11.56 -13.09 4.27
CA ILE A 31 10.20 -13.38 4.78
C ILE A 31 9.19 -12.45 4.12
N ALA A 32 9.47 -11.16 4.03
CA ALA A 32 8.58 -10.17 3.41
C ALA A 32 8.22 -10.56 1.96
N ILE A 33 9.23 -10.74 1.10
CA ILE A 33 8.99 -11.10 -0.31
C ILE A 33 8.33 -12.46 -0.47
N THR A 34 8.74 -13.46 0.32
CA THR A 34 8.12 -14.80 0.27
C THR A 34 6.64 -14.71 0.64
N THR A 35 6.30 -13.92 1.66
CA THR A 35 4.91 -13.73 2.11
C THR A 35 4.09 -12.98 1.07
N CYS A 36 4.64 -11.89 0.50
CA CYS A 36 4.05 -11.14 -0.59
C CYS A 36 3.68 -12.06 -1.76
N LEU A 37 4.67 -12.78 -2.30
CA LEU A 37 4.51 -13.70 -3.43
C LEU A 37 3.50 -14.81 -3.14
N THR A 38 3.57 -15.41 -1.94
CA THR A 38 2.66 -16.48 -1.52
C THR A 38 1.22 -15.99 -1.48
N ALA A 39 0.97 -14.80 -0.89
CA ALA A 39 -0.35 -14.23 -0.81
C ALA A 39 -0.98 -14.00 -2.20
N LEU A 40 -0.20 -13.49 -3.17
CA LEU A 40 -0.69 -13.25 -4.53
C LEU A 40 -1.19 -14.53 -5.21
N LYS A 41 -0.41 -15.61 -5.16
CA LYS A 41 -0.81 -16.89 -5.77
C LYS A 41 -1.93 -17.58 -4.99
N ALA A 42 -1.87 -17.55 -3.65
CA ALA A 42 -2.86 -18.22 -2.82
C ALA A 42 -4.26 -17.58 -2.94
N LEU A 43 -4.34 -16.25 -2.97
CA LEU A 43 -5.62 -15.54 -3.04
C LEU A 43 -6.21 -15.53 -4.46
N TYR A 44 -5.35 -15.31 -5.47
CA TYR A 44 -5.84 -14.98 -6.82
C TYR A 44 -5.51 -16.02 -7.88
N GLY A 45 -4.63 -16.99 -7.60
CA GLY A 45 -4.27 -18.04 -8.55
C GLY A 45 -5.40 -19.05 -8.80
N GLN A 46 -5.28 -19.82 -9.89
CA GLN A 46 -6.28 -20.82 -10.31
C GLN A 46 -6.35 -22.05 -9.41
N SER A 47 -5.29 -22.34 -8.64
CA SER A 47 -5.14 -23.59 -7.90
C SER A 47 -5.62 -23.47 -6.45
N GLN A 48 -6.94 -23.44 -6.26
CA GLN A 48 -7.58 -23.49 -4.95
C GLN A 48 -8.42 -24.76 -4.83
N TYR A 49 -8.35 -25.44 -3.69
CA TYR A 49 -9.00 -26.74 -3.49
C TYR A 49 -9.65 -26.83 -2.11
N MET A 50 -10.76 -27.54 -2.05
CA MET A 50 -11.39 -28.04 -0.84
C MET A 50 -10.99 -29.49 -0.63
N ILE A 51 -10.65 -29.85 0.62
CA ILE A 51 -10.38 -31.24 0.98
C ILE A 51 -11.72 -31.93 1.25
N ASP A 52 -12.10 -32.88 0.41
CA ASP A 52 -13.18 -33.82 0.69
C ASP A 52 -12.61 -34.95 1.57
N ILE A 53 -12.84 -34.80 2.87
CA ILE A 53 -12.36 -35.73 3.90
C ILE A 53 -12.99 -37.11 3.71
N SER A 54 -14.27 -37.17 3.35
CA SER A 54 -15.00 -38.44 3.22
C SER A 54 -14.45 -39.30 2.09
N ARG A 55 -14.04 -38.66 0.99
CA ARG A 55 -13.52 -39.34 -0.21
C ARG A 55 -11.99 -39.33 -0.29
N HIS A 56 -11.30 -38.69 0.65
CA HIS A 56 -9.86 -38.49 0.62
C HIS A 56 -9.39 -37.84 -0.71
N GLN A 57 -10.09 -36.79 -1.15
CA GLN A 57 -9.85 -36.14 -2.44
C GLN A 57 -9.73 -34.61 -2.29
N ALA A 58 -9.04 -33.98 -3.24
CA ALA A 58 -9.01 -32.53 -3.38
C ALA A 58 -9.95 -32.11 -4.52
N ILE A 59 -10.96 -31.30 -4.21
CA ILE A 59 -11.96 -30.81 -5.16
C ILE A 59 -11.64 -29.34 -5.47
N PRO A 60 -11.58 -28.93 -6.75
CA PRO A 60 -11.35 -27.54 -7.10
C PRO A 60 -12.38 -26.60 -6.44
N ALA A 61 -11.89 -25.56 -5.76
CA ALA A 61 -12.70 -24.53 -5.08
C ALA A 61 -12.63 -23.21 -5.86
N ASN A 62 -13.57 -22.30 -5.61
CA ASN A 62 -13.57 -20.93 -6.13
C ASN A 62 -13.40 -20.81 -7.66
N GLN A 63 -13.93 -21.77 -8.42
CA GLN A 63 -13.73 -21.87 -9.87
C GLN A 63 -14.24 -20.64 -10.64
N SER A 64 -15.27 -19.96 -10.13
CA SER A 64 -15.79 -18.71 -10.71
C SER A 64 -14.88 -17.49 -10.51
N HIS A 65 -13.90 -17.58 -9.60
CA HIS A 65 -13.00 -16.49 -9.21
C HIS A 65 -11.53 -16.77 -9.53
N GLY A 66 -11.22 -17.92 -10.15
CA GLY A 66 -9.85 -18.28 -10.54
C GLY A 66 -9.28 -17.28 -11.54
N ASN A 67 -8.14 -16.67 -11.22
CA ASN A 67 -7.44 -15.76 -12.11
C ASN A 67 -6.12 -16.37 -12.59
N ASN A 68 -5.76 -16.07 -13.84
CA ASN A 68 -4.40 -16.30 -14.29
C ASN A 68 -3.53 -15.17 -13.76
N VAL A 69 -2.61 -15.51 -12.88
CA VAL A 69 -1.77 -14.55 -12.16
C VAL A 69 -0.33 -14.76 -12.59
N ASP A 70 0.22 -13.76 -13.25
CA ASP A 70 1.63 -13.69 -13.59
C ASP A 70 2.34 -12.71 -12.67
N ILE A 71 3.49 -13.11 -12.17
CA ILE A 71 4.31 -12.30 -11.27
C ILE A 71 5.69 -12.18 -11.89
N ILE A 72 6.11 -10.96 -12.19
CA ILE A 72 7.45 -10.63 -12.66
C ILE A 72 8.17 -9.89 -11.55
N VAL A 73 9.24 -10.47 -11.00
CA VAL A 73 10.10 -9.78 -10.05
C VAL A 73 11.25 -9.14 -10.80
N CYS A 74 11.33 -7.81 -10.72
CA CYS A 74 12.40 -7.02 -11.29
C CYS A 74 13.54 -6.89 -10.28
N THR A 75 14.76 -7.26 -10.66
CA THR A 75 15.96 -7.09 -9.82
C THR A 75 17.01 -6.28 -10.58
N THR A 76 18.06 -5.85 -9.89
CA THR A 76 19.18 -5.17 -10.55
C THR A 76 20.54 -5.62 -10.05
N LYS A 77 21.54 -5.64 -10.94
CA LYS A 77 22.97 -5.81 -10.62
C LYS A 77 23.28 -7.08 -9.79
N GLY A 78 22.43 -8.10 -9.85
CA GLY A 78 22.57 -9.34 -9.05
C GLY A 78 22.27 -9.18 -7.55
N PHE A 79 21.84 -8.00 -7.09
CA PHE A 79 21.56 -7.72 -5.68
C PHE A 79 20.12 -8.11 -5.31
N HIS A 80 19.89 -9.38 -5.03
CA HIS A 80 18.56 -9.91 -4.69
C HIS A 80 18.62 -11.22 -3.89
N LEU A 81 17.47 -11.63 -3.35
CA LEU A 81 17.32 -12.86 -2.56
C LEU A 81 16.54 -13.97 -3.27
N LEU A 82 16.23 -13.83 -4.56
CA LEU A 82 15.35 -14.79 -5.28
C LEU A 82 15.86 -16.23 -5.31
N SER A 83 17.16 -16.48 -5.24
CA SER A 83 17.71 -17.84 -5.15
C SER A 83 17.60 -18.46 -3.74
N GLN A 84 17.17 -17.67 -2.74
CA GLN A 84 17.14 -18.05 -1.32
C GLN A 84 15.72 -18.18 -0.76
N ILE A 85 14.69 -17.85 -1.56
CA ILE A 85 13.29 -17.98 -1.15
C ILE A 85 12.82 -19.43 -1.30
N PRO A 86 12.03 -19.96 -0.36
CA PRO A 86 11.57 -21.35 -0.38
C PRO A 86 10.34 -21.54 -1.28
N LEU A 87 10.43 -21.07 -2.53
CA LEU A 87 9.34 -21.17 -3.52
C LEU A 87 9.81 -21.99 -4.73
N ALA A 88 8.85 -22.63 -5.41
CA ALA A 88 9.14 -23.40 -6.62
C ALA A 88 9.72 -22.49 -7.73
N SER A 89 10.56 -23.05 -8.61
CA SER A 89 11.25 -22.28 -9.65
C SER A 89 10.31 -21.62 -10.67
N ASN A 90 9.11 -22.18 -10.88
CA ASN A 90 8.08 -21.64 -11.76
C ASN A 90 7.06 -20.73 -11.04
N PHE A 91 7.31 -20.37 -9.78
CA PHE A 91 6.38 -19.55 -9.00
C PHE A 91 6.26 -18.12 -9.52
N LEU A 92 7.35 -17.60 -10.10
CA LEU A 92 7.48 -16.25 -10.63
C LEU A 92 8.39 -16.23 -11.86
N MET A 93 8.31 -15.15 -12.63
CA MET A 93 9.26 -14.81 -13.68
C MET A 93 10.29 -13.81 -13.15
N HIS A 94 11.55 -14.01 -13.46
CA HIS A 94 12.64 -13.10 -13.04
C HIS A 94 13.02 -12.16 -14.19
N HIS A 95 12.92 -10.86 -13.96
CA HIS A 95 13.41 -9.82 -14.88
C HIS A 95 14.64 -9.13 -14.28
N ASN A 96 15.83 -9.59 -14.69
CA ASN A 96 17.07 -8.97 -14.22
C ASN A 96 17.45 -7.75 -15.07
N THR A 97 17.91 -6.69 -14.42
CA THR A 97 18.30 -5.41 -15.05
C THR A 97 19.65 -4.94 -14.53
N ASN A 98 20.15 -3.82 -15.05
CA ASN A 98 21.38 -3.17 -14.60
C ASN A 98 21.17 -1.71 -14.16
N VAL A 99 19.91 -1.31 -13.88
CA VAL A 99 19.61 0.07 -13.49
C VAL A 99 20.10 0.41 -12.09
N GLU A 100 20.17 1.70 -11.78
CA GLU A 100 20.40 2.13 -10.41
C GLU A 100 19.30 1.61 -9.47
N PRO A 101 19.65 1.08 -8.27
CA PRO A 101 18.68 0.43 -7.38
C PRO A 101 17.44 1.26 -7.08
N MET A 102 17.59 2.57 -6.87
CA MET A 102 16.49 3.49 -6.58
C MET A 102 15.54 3.70 -7.77
N LEU A 103 15.96 3.34 -8.99
CA LEU A 103 15.15 3.45 -10.21
C LEU A 103 14.47 2.13 -10.61
N LEU A 104 14.67 1.05 -9.84
CA LEU A 104 14.14 -0.28 -10.16
C LEU A 104 12.60 -0.31 -10.27
N GLY A 105 11.90 0.56 -9.53
CA GLY A 105 10.45 0.69 -9.66
C GLY A 105 10.00 1.20 -11.03
N PHE A 106 10.81 1.99 -11.74
CA PHE A 106 10.52 2.43 -13.11
C PHE A 106 10.74 1.31 -14.15
N GLU A 107 11.63 0.35 -13.87
CA GLU A 107 11.75 -0.85 -14.72
C GLU A 107 10.49 -1.70 -14.64
N CYS A 108 9.85 -1.78 -13.47
CA CYS A 108 8.54 -2.41 -13.34
C CYS A 108 7.50 -1.75 -14.26
N GLN A 109 7.46 -0.41 -14.33
CA GLN A 109 6.58 0.32 -15.25
C GLN A 109 6.87 -0.02 -16.71
N ALA A 110 8.15 -0.12 -17.09
CA ALA A 110 8.55 -0.50 -18.45
C ALA A 110 8.10 -1.94 -18.80
N VAL A 111 8.22 -2.88 -17.86
CA VAL A 111 7.71 -4.24 -18.00
C VAL A 111 6.18 -4.24 -18.19
N LEU A 112 5.44 -3.49 -17.36
CA LEU A 112 3.99 -3.36 -17.51
C LEU A 112 3.61 -2.84 -18.91
N LYS A 113 4.31 -1.80 -19.42
CA LYS A 113 4.11 -1.27 -20.78
C LYS A 113 4.40 -2.31 -21.86
N SER A 114 5.46 -3.12 -21.73
CA SER A 114 5.80 -4.17 -22.69
C SER A 114 4.74 -5.28 -22.79
N CYS A 115 3.88 -5.34 -21.76
CA CYS A 115 2.77 -6.28 -21.64
C CYS A 115 1.41 -5.67 -21.98
N LEU A 116 1.34 -4.44 -22.51
CA LEU A 116 0.08 -3.78 -22.83
C LEU A 116 -0.80 -4.63 -23.77
N GLY A 117 -2.11 -4.68 -23.51
CA GLY A 117 -3.09 -5.49 -24.24
C GLY A 117 -3.15 -6.98 -23.85
N LYS A 118 -2.22 -7.47 -23.00
CA LYS A 118 -2.16 -8.89 -22.60
C LYS A 118 -2.87 -9.22 -21.28
N TYR A 119 -3.23 -8.24 -20.47
CA TYR A 119 -3.79 -8.44 -19.14
C TYR A 119 -5.02 -7.57 -18.90
N ASP A 120 -5.90 -8.01 -18.00
CA ASP A 120 -7.06 -7.26 -17.55
C ASP A 120 -6.69 -6.27 -16.43
N TYR A 121 -5.66 -6.62 -15.65
CA TYR A 121 -5.07 -5.77 -14.61
C TYR A 121 -3.54 -5.74 -14.70
N TYR A 122 -3.00 -4.55 -14.51
CA TYR A 122 -1.58 -4.20 -14.47
C TYR A 122 -1.25 -3.66 -13.09
N CYS A 123 -0.40 -4.38 -12.36
CA CYS A 123 -0.17 -4.14 -10.95
C CYS A 123 1.30 -3.88 -10.67
N TYR A 124 1.59 -2.80 -9.95
CA TYR A 124 2.88 -2.57 -9.30
C TYR A 124 2.70 -2.76 -7.80
N LEU A 125 3.64 -3.43 -7.18
CA LEU A 125 3.59 -3.76 -5.76
C LEU A 125 5.00 -3.81 -5.18
N GLU A 126 5.29 -3.02 -4.15
CA GLU A 126 6.51 -3.19 -3.35
C GLU A 126 6.55 -4.59 -2.71
N ASP A 127 7.75 -5.15 -2.58
CA ASP A 127 7.98 -6.54 -2.17
C ASP A 127 7.75 -6.83 -0.67
N ASP A 128 7.36 -5.81 0.11
CA ASP A 128 6.96 -5.91 1.51
C ASP A 128 5.45 -5.65 1.71
N LEU A 129 4.68 -5.60 0.63
CA LEU A 129 3.23 -5.43 0.69
C LEU A 129 2.49 -6.77 0.57
N ILE A 130 1.54 -7.01 1.47
CA ILE A 130 0.81 -8.28 1.59
C ILE A 130 -0.69 -8.03 1.47
N LEU A 131 -1.30 -8.64 0.46
CA LEU A 131 -2.75 -8.68 0.29
C LEU A 131 -3.35 -9.80 1.13
N HIS A 132 -4.54 -9.54 1.68
CA HIS A 132 -5.30 -10.52 2.48
C HIS A 132 -6.73 -10.74 1.99
N ASP A 133 -7.24 -9.83 1.16
CA ASP A 133 -8.65 -9.81 0.75
C ASP A 133 -8.87 -10.59 -0.55
N PRO A 134 -9.54 -11.76 -0.54
CA PRO A 134 -9.83 -12.50 -1.77
C PRO A 134 -10.75 -11.73 -2.74
N TRP A 135 -11.47 -10.71 -2.27
CA TRP A 135 -12.37 -9.89 -3.09
C TRP A 135 -11.75 -8.58 -3.57
N PHE A 136 -10.44 -8.39 -3.41
CA PHE A 136 -9.74 -7.17 -3.78
C PHE A 136 -10.03 -6.70 -5.21
N PHE A 137 -9.85 -7.58 -6.21
CA PHE A 137 -10.13 -7.25 -7.61
C PHE A 137 -11.63 -7.13 -7.93
N VAL A 138 -12.50 -7.81 -7.18
CA VAL A 138 -13.95 -7.63 -7.28
C VAL A 138 -14.34 -6.20 -6.88
N LYS A 139 -13.77 -5.71 -5.77
CA LYS A 139 -13.98 -4.33 -5.28
C LYS A 139 -13.41 -3.28 -6.22
N LEU A 140 -12.22 -3.51 -6.79
CA LEU A 140 -11.65 -2.62 -7.81
C LEU A 140 -12.53 -2.55 -9.05
N LYS A 141 -13.01 -3.70 -9.55
CA LYS A 141 -13.91 -3.75 -10.71
C LYS A 141 -15.22 -3.02 -10.42
N TRP A 142 -15.80 -3.24 -9.24
CA TRP A 142 -17.00 -2.54 -8.79
C TRP A 142 -16.78 -1.02 -8.73
N PHE A 143 -15.65 -0.57 -8.17
CA PHE A 143 -15.32 0.85 -8.08
C PHE A 143 -15.19 1.48 -9.47
N ASN A 144 -14.43 0.87 -10.37
CA ASN A 144 -14.22 1.36 -11.73
C ASN A 144 -15.54 1.39 -12.53
N HIS A 145 -16.39 0.38 -12.37
CA HIS A 145 -17.72 0.37 -12.99
C HIS A 145 -18.62 1.52 -12.49
N HIS A 146 -18.56 1.81 -11.19
CA HIS A 146 -19.43 2.83 -10.58
C HIS A 146 -18.93 4.27 -10.78
N THR A 147 -17.61 4.45 -10.91
CA THR A 147 -16.97 5.78 -10.89
C THR A 147 -16.28 6.15 -12.20
N GLY A 148 -16.05 5.20 -13.10
CA GLY A 148 -15.34 5.39 -14.36
C GLY A 148 -13.82 5.38 -14.22
N ASN A 149 -13.12 5.13 -15.33
CA ASN A 149 -11.68 4.84 -15.34
C ASN A 149 -10.76 6.04 -15.09
N SER A 150 -11.29 7.27 -15.16
CA SER A 150 -10.57 8.49 -14.75
C SER A 150 -10.28 8.57 -13.23
N ASN A 151 -10.93 7.70 -12.45
CA ASN A 151 -10.78 7.61 -11.00
C ASN A 151 -10.01 6.34 -10.66
N LEU A 152 -9.03 6.44 -9.75
CA LEU A 152 -8.22 5.31 -9.31
C LEU A 152 -8.39 5.11 -7.80
N LEU A 153 -8.82 3.92 -7.40
CA LEU A 153 -8.89 3.52 -6.00
C LEU A 153 -7.56 2.91 -5.55
N GLN A 154 -6.97 3.49 -4.52
CA GLN A 154 -5.78 2.99 -3.85
C GLN A 154 -6.15 2.35 -2.51
N PRO A 155 -5.48 1.27 -2.07
CA PRO A 155 -5.72 0.69 -0.76
C PRO A 155 -5.10 1.58 0.34
N ASN A 156 -5.67 1.51 1.54
CA ASN A 156 -5.01 2.02 2.73
C ASN A 156 -3.95 1.01 3.20
N ARG A 157 -2.70 1.45 3.36
CA ARG A 157 -1.66 0.65 3.99
C ARG A 157 -1.86 0.61 5.50
N TYR A 158 -1.63 -0.55 6.08
CA TYR A 158 -1.59 -0.74 7.54
C TYR A 158 -0.42 -1.62 7.94
N GLU A 159 -0.01 -1.52 9.20
CA GLU A 159 0.83 -2.55 9.83
C GLU A 159 0.06 -3.20 10.98
N VAL A 160 0.58 -4.34 11.44
CA VAL A 160 0.05 -5.09 12.58
C VAL A 160 1.17 -5.29 13.59
N SER A 161 0.89 -5.02 14.88
CA SER A 161 1.85 -5.23 15.97
C SER A 161 1.15 -5.86 17.17
N PRO A 162 1.25 -7.19 17.37
CA PRO A 162 0.54 -7.86 18.47
C PRO A 162 1.03 -7.43 19.85
N LEU A 163 2.27 -6.91 19.94
CA LEU A 163 2.88 -6.44 21.18
C LEU A 163 2.96 -4.90 21.27
N GLY A 164 2.53 -4.19 20.22
CA GLY A 164 2.57 -2.74 20.16
C GLY A 164 1.47 -2.07 20.98
N PRO A 165 1.53 -0.74 21.14
CA PRO A 165 0.50 0.02 21.86
C PRO A 165 -0.87 -0.03 21.18
N VAL A 166 -0.90 -0.32 19.88
CA VAL A 166 -2.12 -0.62 19.11
C VAL A 166 -1.86 -1.83 18.22
N PRO A 167 -2.82 -2.76 18.10
CA PRO A 167 -2.63 -4.00 17.35
C PRO A 167 -2.57 -3.77 15.83
N LYS A 168 -3.23 -2.73 15.32
CA LYS A 168 -3.26 -2.35 13.90
C LYS A 168 -3.37 -0.84 13.80
N ALA A 169 -2.64 -0.24 12.86
CA ALA A 169 -2.85 1.15 12.47
C ALA A 169 -2.59 1.35 10.99
N TYR A 170 -3.37 2.25 10.38
CA TYR A 170 -3.16 2.69 9.02
C TYR A 170 -2.03 3.72 8.98
N ILE A 171 -1.12 3.57 8.03
CA ILE A 171 0.13 4.32 7.97
C ILE A 171 0.12 5.43 6.90
N ASP A 172 -1.01 5.59 6.22
CA ASP A 172 -1.22 6.57 5.15
C ASP A 172 -1.82 7.89 5.67
N GLY A 173 -1.26 8.42 6.75
CA GLY A 173 -1.63 9.73 7.27
C GLY A 173 -1.44 10.84 6.23
N ASN A 174 -2.16 11.96 6.40
CA ASN A 174 -2.09 13.08 5.47
C ASN A 174 -0.67 13.65 5.37
N LEU A 175 -0.20 13.84 4.13
CA LEU A 175 0.97 14.68 3.85
C LEU A 175 0.58 16.17 3.92
N LYS A 176 1.58 17.04 3.96
CA LYS A 176 1.33 18.48 3.81
C LYS A 176 0.75 18.76 2.41
N PRO A 177 -0.24 19.67 2.25
CA PRO A 177 -0.88 19.93 0.97
C PRO A 177 0.09 20.28 -0.17
N GLU A 178 1.12 21.06 0.12
CA GLU A 178 2.14 21.48 -0.85
C GLU A 178 2.93 20.31 -1.46
N THR A 179 2.98 19.15 -0.78
CA THR A 179 3.71 17.96 -1.26
C THR A 179 3.07 17.37 -2.52
N THR A 180 1.75 17.49 -2.69
CA THR A 180 1.01 16.91 -3.83
C THR A 180 0.32 17.93 -4.72
N ALA A 181 0.21 19.20 -4.28
CA ALA A 181 -0.52 20.26 -4.99
C ALA A 181 -0.04 20.52 -6.43
N LYS A 182 1.24 20.25 -6.73
CA LYS A 182 1.80 20.37 -8.09
C LYS A 182 1.27 19.31 -9.07
N PHE A 183 0.79 18.18 -8.54
CA PHE A 183 0.48 17.00 -9.33
C PHE A 183 -1.01 16.65 -9.31
N GLN A 184 -1.76 17.14 -8.31
CA GLN A 184 -3.19 16.89 -8.20
C GLN A 184 -3.94 18.02 -7.50
N ASN A 185 -5.23 18.15 -7.83
CA ASN A 185 -6.18 18.98 -7.10
C ASN A 185 -7.18 18.09 -6.34
N ILE A 186 -7.03 18.00 -5.01
CA ILE A 186 -7.92 17.18 -4.16
C ILE A 186 -9.30 17.78 -3.94
N ARG A 187 -9.53 19.05 -4.33
CA ARG A 187 -10.84 19.70 -4.26
C ARG A 187 -11.72 19.36 -5.46
N ASP A 188 -11.12 18.88 -6.55
CA ASP A 188 -11.88 18.36 -7.68
C ASP A 188 -12.47 16.99 -7.31
N GLN A 189 -13.81 16.93 -7.29
CA GLN A 189 -14.61 15.78 -6.88
C GLN A 189 -14.06 15.13 -5.59
N PRO A 190 -14.12 15.84 -4.45
CA PRO A 190 -13.37 15.47 -3.25
C PRO A 190 -13.83 14.16 -2.61
N GLN A 191 -15.06 13.73 -2.91
CA GLN A 191 -15.68 12.53 -2.37
C GLN A 191 -16.46 11.78 -3.44
N LEU A 192 -16.40 10.45 -3.35
CA LEU A 192 -17.32 9.53 -4.00
C LEU A 192 -17.99 8.66 -2.94
N LYS A 193 -19.17 8.13 -3.27
CA LYS A 193 -19.87 7.15 -2.45
C LYS A 193 -20.42 6.07 -3.37
N GLY A 194 -20.50 4.85 -2.87
CA GLY A 194 -21.20 3.77 -3.55
C GLY A 194 -21.76 2.77 -2.55
N LYS A 195 -22.76 2.01 -2.96
CA LYS A 195 -23.40 0.98 -2.14
C LYS A 195 -22.92 -0.41 -2.56
N ILE A 196 -22.42 -1.19 -1.61
CA ILE A 196 -21.95 -2.57 -1.82
C ILE A 196 -22.34 -3.42 -0.61
N MET A 197 -22.96 -4.57 -0.86
CA MET A 197 -23.52 -5.44 0.19
C MET A 197 -24.37 -4.66 1.20
N GLU A 198 -25.28 -3.83 0.70
CA GLU A 198 -26.13 -2.95 1.50
C GLU A 198 -25.43 -1.86 2.32
N LYS A 199 -24.10 -1.80 2.34
CA LYS A 199 -23.33 -0.77 3.03
C LYS A 199 -22.97 0.37 2.07
N VAL A 200 -23.22 1.61 2.49
CA VAL A 200 -22.70 2.80 1.80
C VAL A 200 -21.25 3.00 2.22
N ILE A 201 -20.34 2.98 1.25
CA ILE A 201 -18.91 3.19 1.44
C ILE A 201 -18.54 4.56 0.91
N ALA A 202 -17.78 5.32 1.69
CA ALA A 202 -17.23 6.61 1.28
C ALA A 202 -15.77 6.49 0.82
N PHE A 203 -15.43 7.24 -0.23
CA PHE A 203 -14.07 7.37 -0.76
C PHE A 203 -13.69 8.83 -0.84
N HIS A 204 -12.46 9.18 -0.46
CA HIS A 204 -11.99 10.56 -0.45
C HIS A 204 -10.76 10.74 -1.31
N ARG A 205 -10.68 11.90 -1.98
CA ARG A 205 -9.40 12.41 -2.49
C ARG A 205 -8.47 12.61 -1.29
N THR A 206 -7.25 12.09 -1.40
CA THR A 206 -6.31 12.04 -0.27
C THR A 206 -5.11 12.95 -0.49
N LEU A 207 -4.63 13.57 0.60
CA LEU A 207 -3.36 14.29 0.63
C LEU A 207 -2.16 13.34 0.53
N ASN A 208 -2.34 12.08 0.90
CA ASN A 208 -1.34 11.02 0.78
C ASN A 208 -1.84 9.93 -0.18
N PRO A 209 -1.60 10.07 -1.50
CA PRO A 209 -2.03 9.10 -2.51
C PRO A 209 -1.15 7.84 -2.55
N HIS A 210 0.00 7.85 -1.87
CA HIS A 210 0.97 6.77 -1.93
C HIS A 210 0.49 5.54 -1.15
N SER A 211 0.59 4.37 -1.77
CA SER A 211 0.27 3.07 -1.15
C SER A 211 1.36 2.01 -1.39
N GLY A 212 2.54 2.41 -1.88
CA GLY A 212 3.60 1.49 -2.33
C GLY A 212 3.18 0.55 -3.48
N CYS A 213 1.99 0.78 -4.05
CA CYS A 213 1.38 -0.08 -5.06
C CYS A 213 0.38 0.68 -5.93
N TYR A 214 -0.02 0.06 -7.03
CA TYR A 214 -1.20 0.45 -7.81
C TYR A 214 -1.73 -0.72 -8.62
N PHE A 215 -3.02 -0.64 -8.95
CA PHE A 215 -3.75 -1.68 -9.67
C PHE A 215 -4.60 -1.03 -10.75
N LEU A 216 -4.08 -1.01 -11.97
CA LEU A 216 -4.73 -0.37 -13.11
C LEU A 216 -5.47 -1.45 -13.90
N ASN A 217 -6.73 -1.21 -14.25
CA ASN A 217 -7.34 -2.04 -15.29
C ASN A 217 -6.69 -1.76 -16.67
N SER A 218 -7.03 -2.55 -17.67
CA SER A 218 -6.47 -2.42 -19.03
C SER A 218 -6.64 -1.02 -19.63
N GLU A 219 -7.79 -0.37 -19.43
CA GLU A 219 -8.06 0.98 -19.92
C GLU A 219 -7.22 2.05 -19.20
N GLN A 220 -7.12 1.96 -17.88
CA GLN A 220 -6.28 2.84 -17.07
C GLN A 220 -4.80 2.69 -17.44
N MET A 221 -4.31 1.46 -17.62
CA MET A 221 -2.93 1.26 -18.05
C MET A 221 -2.69 1.87 -19.44
N ALA A 222 -3.60 1.65 -20.39
CA ALA A 222 -3.49 2.24 -21.73
C ALA A 222 -3.51 3.78 -21.69
N GLU A 223 -4.40 4.37 -20.88
CA GLU A 223 -4.48 5.81 -20.69
C GLU A 223 -3.18 6.37 -20.10
N TRP A 224 -2.61 5.75 -19.07
CA TRP A 224 -1.37 6.24 -18.47
C TRP A 224 -0.21 6.13 -19.45
N VAL A 225 -0.09 5.00 -20.17
CA VAL A 225 0.96 4.80 -21.20
C VAL A 225 0.87 5.83 -22.32
N SER A 226 -0.33 6.34 -22.64
CA SER A 226 -0.50 7.35 -23.69
C SER A 226 -0.07 8.76 -23.24
N LYS A 227 0.23 8.98 -21.97
CA LYS A 227 0.66 10.30 -21.47
C LYS A 227 2.13 10.57 -21.87
N PRO A 228 2.49 11.81 -22.21
CA PRO A 228 3.84 12.16 -22.66
C PRO A 228 4.93 11.96 -21.58
N TYR A 229 4.52 11.89 -20.32
CA TYR A 229 5.39 11.67 -19.17
C TYR A 229 5.52 10.20 -18.76
N PHE A 230 4.87 9.26 -19.47
CA PHE A 230 5.03 7.85 -19.12
C PHE A 230 6.48 7.39 -19.36
N GLY A 231 7.13 6.87 -18.32
CA GLY A 231 8.50 6.37 -18.39
C GLY A 231 9.58 7.46 -18.40
N ASP A 232 9.24 8.71 -18.07
CA ASP A 232 10.20 9.82 -17.94
C ASP A 232 11.13 9.68 -16.71
N ARG A 233 10.83 8.74 -15.82
CA ARG A 233 11.53 8.48 -14.55
C ARG A 233 11.60 9.72 -13.66
N ASP A 234 10.60 10.58 -13.73
CA ASP A 234 10.49 11.74 -12.86
C ASP A 234 10.47 11.30 -11.38
N THR A 235 11.41 11.81 -10.59
CA THR A 235 11.57 11.51 -9.15
C THR A 235 11.15 12.69 -8.26
N SER A 236 10.38 13.65 -8.79
CA SER A 236 10.03 14.89 -8.10
C SER A 236 9.02 14.74 -6.96
N PHE A 237 8.40 13.56 -6.80
CA PHE A 237 7.50 13.28 -5.69
C PHE A 237 8.22 12.54 -4.57
N ILE A 238 8.64 13.28 -3.54
CA ILE A 238 9.34 12.83 -2.32
C ILE A 238 10.73 12.22 -2.61
N GLY A 239 10.77 11.17 -3.40
CA GLY A 239 11.99 10.49 -3.85
C GLY A 239 11.70 9.49 -4.97
N PRO A 240 12.73 8.77 -5.44
CA PRO A 240 12.60 7.83 -6.56
C PRO A 240 11.60 6.70 -6.31
N LEU A 241 11.55 6.15 -5.08
CA LEU A 241 10.68 5.02 -4.73
C LEU A 241 9.21 5.46 -4.72
N GLU A 242 8.89 6.53 -4.00
CA GLU A 242 7.55 7.07 -3.91
C GLU A 242 7.05 7.53 -5.28
N SER A 243 7.94 8.11 -6.09
CA SER A 243 7.63 8.54 -7.45
C SER A 243 7.31 7.36 -8.37
N ALA A 244 8.09 6.28 -8.34
CA ALA A 244 7.82 5.07 -9.12
C ALA A 244 6.47 4.43 -8.75
N ALA A 245 6.09 4.48 -7.47
CA ALA A 245 4.85 3.92 -6.96
C ALA A 245 3.62 4.84 -7.13
N THR A 246 3.79 6.14 -7.40
CA THR A 246 2.69 7.11 -7.18
C THR A 246 2.62 8.25 -8.19
N LEU A 247 3.75 8.78 -8.65
CA LEU A 247 3.74 10.06 -9.38
C LEU A 247 2.97 9.96 -10.71
N GLY A 248 3.26 8.94 -11.51
CA GLY A 248 2.62 8.78 -12.81
C GLY A 248 1.10 8.59 -12.73
N ILE A 249 0.64 7.78 -11.78
CA ILE A 249 -0.81 7.58 -11.55
C ILE A 249 -1.48 8.81 -10.95
N MET A 250 -0.78 9.58 -10.10
CA MET A 250 -1.32 10.82 -9.50
C MET A 250 -1.51 11.92 -10.55
N ARG A 251 -0.61 11.97 -11.54
CA ARG A 251 -0.72 12.88 -12.69
C ARG A 251 -1.78 12.45 -13.70
N SER A 252 -2.16 11.17 -13.69
CA SER A 252 -3.08 10.58 -14.70
C SER A 252 -4.51 10.47 -14.21
N PHE A 253 -4.74 10.22 -12.92
CA PHE A 253 -6.04 9.87 -12.37
C PHE A 253 -6.39 10.67 -11.13
N ARG A 254 -7.69 10.80 -10.86
CA ARG A 254 -8.16 11.23 -9.53
C ARG A 254 -8.01 10.08 -8.56
N ILE A 255 -7.03 10.17 -7.67
CA ILE A 255 -6.76 9.13 -6.67
C ILE A 255 -7.69 9.26 -5.49
N TYR A 256 -8.37 8.16 -5.16
CA TYR A 256 -9.22 7.99 -3.99
C TYR A 256 -8.66 6.90 -3.07
N LYS A 257 -8.93 7.04 -1.78
CA LYS A 257 -8.81 5.95 -0.79
C LYS A 257 -10.12 5.79 -0.04
N PRO A 258 -10.44 4.60 0.49
CA PRO A 258 -11.57 4.45 1.41
C PRO A 258 -11.43 5.42 2.59
N ALA A 259 -12.54 6.08 2.96
CA ALA A 259 -12.59 6.99 4.09
C ALA A 259 -12.23 6.26 5.39
N ILE A 260 -11.79 6.98 6.43
CA ILE A 260 -11.34 6.39 7.70
C ILE A 260 -12.41 5.45 8.32
N ALA A 261 -13.69 5.82 8.23
CA ALA A 261 -14.81 5.00 8.75
C ALA A 261 -14.98 3.67 8.00
N ASP A 262 -14.45 3.57 6.78
CA ASP A 262 -14.51 2.41 5.89
C ASP A 262 -13.11 1.96 5.46
N ALA A 263 -12.07 2.25 6.26
CA ALA A 263 -10.68 2.10 5.85
C ALA A 263 -10.32 0.67 5.42
N SER A 264 -10.98 -0.32 6.01
CA SER A 264 -10.81 -1.75 5.71
C SER A 264 -11.54 -2.22 4.45
N PHE A 265 -12.27 -1.34 3.77
CA PHE A 265 -12.93 -1.69 2.50
C PHE A 265 -11.91 -2.15 1.46
N LEU A 266 -10.81 -1.41 1.31
CA LEU A 266 -9.68 -1.76 0.47
C LEU A 266 -8.39 -1.41 1.22
N GLU A 267 -7.68 -2.42 1.68
CA GLU A 267 -6.49 -2.28 2.51
C GLU A 267 -5.40 -3.26 2.11
N ILE A 268 -4.17 -2.93 2.47
CA ILE A 268 -3.00 -3.76 2.20
C ILE A 268 -2.04 -3.68 3.38
N GLN A 269 -1.48 -4.82 3.79
CA GLN A 269 -0.51 -4.82 4.87
C GLN A 269 0.85 -4.39 4.34
N HIS A 270 1.49 -3.46 5.05
CA HIS A 270 2.93 -3.24 4.99
C HIS A 270 3.61 -4.17 6.01
N PHE A 271 4.58 -4.96 5.55
CA PHE A 271 5.26 -5.93 6.39
C PHE A 271 6.14 -5.24 7.43
N GLY A 272 6.13 -5.78 8.65
CA GLY A 272 6.87 -5.23 9.79
C GLY A 272 6.02 -4.27 10.63
N THR A 273 6.71 -3.50 11.46
CA THR A 273 6.11 -2.61 12.49
C THR A 273 6.80 -1.25 12.53
N THR A 274 7.46 -0.85 11.43
CA THR A 274 8.31 0.34 11.40
C THR A 274 7.54 1.58 11.79
N PHE A 275 6.35 1.78 11.21
CA PHE A 275 5.52 2.94 11.51
C PHE A 275 4.78 2.79 12.84
N LEU A 276 4.29 1.59 13.16
CA LEU A 276 3.61 1.32 14.42
C LEU A 276 4.52 1.52 15.63
N SER A 277 5.82 1.26 15.50
CA SER A 277 6.82 1.50 16.54
C SER A 277 6.99 3.00 16.90
N LEU A 278 6.53 3.90 16.03
CA LEU A 278 6.54 5.34 16.30
C LEU A 278 5.42 5.73 17.27
N ILE A 279 4.33 4.96 17.32
CA ILE A 279 3.20 5.22 18.23
C ILE A 279 3.65 4.97 19.66
N GLY A 280 3.34 5.91 20.55
CA GLY A 280 3.80 5.89 21.95
C GLY A 280 5.23 6.38 22.16
N ASN A 281 5.99 6.64 21.08
CA ASN A 281 7.33 7.22 21.14
C ASN A 281 7.36 8.62 20.50
N GLN A 282 7.29 8.68 19.17
CA GLN A 282 7.29 9.94 18.41
C GLN A 282 5.86 10.42 18.09
N ILE A 283 4.90 9.51 18.05
CA ILE A 283 3.50 9.78 17.74
C ILE A 283 2.67 9.50 18.99
N SER A 284 1.99 10.51 19.50
CA SER A 284 1.10 10.37 20.66
C SER A 284 -0.27 9.84 20.26
N LEU A 285 -0.85 8.99 21.12
CA LEU A 285 -2.25 8.59 20.99
C LEU A 285 -3.16 9.77 21.31
N TRP A 286 -4.18 9.98 20.47
CA TRP A 286 -5.11 11.10 20.59
C TRP A 286 -5.82 11.16 21.95
N ASP A 287 -6.25 10.01 22.48
CA ASP A 287 -6.92 9.94 23.79
C ASP A 287 -6.02 10.37 24.95
N LYS A 288 -4.71 10.09 24.85
CA LYS A 288 -3.71 10.59 25.82
C LYS A 288 -3.49 12.10 25.69
N LEU A 289 -3.60 12.66 24.48
CA LEU A 289 -3.51 14.11 24.26
C LEU A 289 -4.72 14.84 24.84
N ILE A 290 -5.92 14.27 24.73
CA ILE A 290 -7.14 14.85 25.33
C ILE A 290 -7.05 14.79 26.86
N GLN A 291 -6.76 13.63 27.45
CA GLN A 291 -6.64 13.48 28.90
C GLN A 291 -5.51 14.35 29.48
N GLY A 292 -4.39 14.50 28.76
CA GLY A 292 -3.30 15.39 29.14
C GLY A 292 -3.73 16.86 29.17
N LYS A 293 -4.46 17.33 28.14
CA LYS A 293 -5.01 18.70 28.07
C LYS A 293 -6.08 18.98 29.12
N GLU A 294 -6.91 17.99 29.45
CA GLU A 294 -7.92 18.11 30.52
C GLU A 294 -7.27 18.18 31.90
N LYS A 295 -6.23 17.39 32.17
CA LYS A 295 -5.43 17.49 33.41
C LYS A 295 -4.72 18.84 33.53
N THR A 296 -4.08 19.33 32.46
CA THR A 296 -3.43 20.66 32.50
C THR A 296 -4.44 21.79 32.70
N LYS A 297 -5.63 21.73 32.10
CA LYS A 297 -6.71 22.71 32.34
C LYS A 297 -7.22 22.66 33.78
N THR A 298 -7.30 21.47 34.37
CA THR A 298 -7.76 21.28 35.76
C THR A 298 -6.70 21.78 36.77
N GLU A 299 -5.43 21.52 36.51
CA GLU A 299 -4.31 22.01 37.33
C GLU A 299 -4.13 23.53 37.22
N ALA A 300 -4.29 24.10 36.02
CA ALA A 300 -4.28 25.56 35.83
C ALA A 300 -5.43 26.25 36.59
N LYS A 301 -6.65 25.69 36.56
CA LYS A 301 -7.79 26.18 37.37
C LYS A 301 -7.51 26.09 38.87
N ASN A 302 -6.86 25.01 39.32
CA ASN A 302 -6.52 24.82 40.73
C ASN A 302 -5.38 25.72 41.22
N LYS A 303 -4.45 26.12 40.34
CA LYS A 303 -3.42 27.14 40.66
C LYS A 303 -4.01 28.55 40.77
N VAL A 304 -4.86 28.96 39.83
CA VAL A 304 -5.54 30.26 39.87
C VAL A 304 -6.43 30.38 41.12
N ASN A 305 -7.15 29.32 41.49
CA ASN A 305 -7.95 29.30 42.73
C ASN A 305 -7.12 29.29 44.02
N LYS A 306 -5.84 28.90 43.97
CA LYS A 306 -4.93 28.98 45.12
C LYS A 306 -4.34 30.38 45.25
N GLU A 307 -3.96 31.03 44.15
CA GLU A 307 -3.41 32.41 44.15
C GLU A 307 -4.46 33.44 44.62
N VAL A 308 -5.71 33.32 44.19
CA VAL A 308 -6.82 34.18 44.64
C VAL A 308 -7.12 34.03 46.14
N LYS A 309 -6.87 32.84 46.73
CA LYS A 309 -7.05 32.59 48.17
C LYS A 309 -5.89 33.09 49.04
N THR A 310 -4.72 33.34 48.47
CA THR A 310 -3.58 33.91 49.19
C THR A 310 -3.62 35.44 49.24
N GLU A 311 -4.19 36.11 48.24
CA GLU A 311 -4.33 37.59 48.27
C GLU A 311 -5.46 38.10 49.18
N THR A 312 -6.43 37.25 49.55
CA THR A 312 -7.54 37.63 50.45
C THR A 312 -7.25 37.41 51.94
N LYS A 313 -6.01 37.06 52.33
CA LYS A 313 -5.63 36.81 53.73
C LYS A 313 -4.62 37.79 54.33
N THR A 314 -4.31 38.89 53.63
CA THR A 314 -3.53 40.00 54.18
C THR A 314 -4.33 41.29 54.06
N ASN A 315 -5.20 41.51 55.05
CA ASN A 315 -5.58 42.81 55.60
C ASN A 315 -6.33 42.58 56.92
#